data_AF-A0A3R5XE49-F1
#
_entry.id   AF-A0A3R5XE49-F1
#
_cell.length_a   1.000
_cell.length_b   1.000
_cell.length_c   1.000
_cell.angle_alpha   90.00
_cell.angle_beta   90.00
_cell.angle_gamma   90.00
#
_symmetry.space_group_name_H-M   'P 1'
#
loop_
_entity.id
_entity.type
_entity.pdbx_description
1 polymer ?
#
loop_
_entity_poly.entity_id
_entity_poly.type
_entity_poly.pdbx_seq_one_letter_code
_entity_poly.pdbx_strand_id
1 'polypeptide(L)' 'MNIPMDRLTQDERISVVRQLNEQGFFKLKGAVQYAAKQLFCSTASIYRYLNELKNEAAD' A
#
# COMPACT_ATOMS: atom_id res chain seq x y z
N MET A 1 23.08 3.39 7.10
CA MET A 1 22.10 2.35 7.49
C MET A 1 21.74 1.58 6.22
N ASN A 2 22.16 0.33 6.07
CA ASN A 2 21.85 -0.49 4.90
C ASN A 2 20.71 -1.44 5.26
N ILE A 3 19.47 -0.98 5.09
CA ILE A 3 18.28 -1.84 5.20
C ILE A 3 18.16 -2.53 3.83
N PRO A 4 18.16 -3.87 3.76
CA PRO A 4 17.91 -4.54 2.49
C PRO A 4 16.56 -4.06 1.95
N MET A 5 16.53 -3.54 0.72
CA MET A 5 15.29 -3.09 0.05
C MET A 5 14.24 -4.21 -0.07
N ASP A 6 14.62 -5.44 0.21
CA ASP A 6 13.86 -6.66 -0.06
C ASP A 6 12.82 -6.99 1.01
N ARG A 7 12.72 -6.24 2.12
CA ARG A 7 11.63 -6.42 3.08
C ARG A 7 11.21 -5.11 3.75
N LEU A 8 10.37 -4.34 3.06
CA LEU A 8 9.40 -3.52 3.79
C LEU A 8 8.61 -4.44 4.73
N THR A 9 8.47 -4.05 5.98
CA THR A 9 7.53 -4.64 6.93
C THR A 9 6.09 -4.42 6.46
N GLN A 10 5.13 -5.11 7.06
CA GLN A 10 3.72 -4.87 6.75
C GLN A 10 3.31 -3.42 7.06
N ASP A 11 3.73 -2.90 8.20
CA ASP A 11 3.37 -1.55 8.66
C ASP A 11 3.95 -0.46 7.74
N GLU A 12 5.20 -0.63 7.28
CA GLU A 12 5.80 0.27 6.31
C GLU A 12 5.05 0.24 4.97
N ARG A 13 4.60 -0.93 4.50
CA ARG A 13 3.76 -1.03 3.29
C ARG A 13 2.42 -0.31 3.49
N ILE A 14 1.76 -0.51 4.63
CA ILE A 14 0.48 0.15 4.94
C ILE A 14 0.67 1.67 4.97
N SER A 15 1.76 2.16 5.58
CA SER A 15 2.10 3.59 5.62
C SER A 15 2.27 4.19 4.21
N VAL A 16 2.97 3.50 3.31
CA VAL A 16 3.09 3.94 1.91
C VAL A 16 1.75 3.89 1.19
N VAL A 17 0.97 2.81 1.36
CA VAL A 17 -0.37 2.69 0.76
C VAL A 17 -1.31 3.79 1.25
N ARG A 18 -1.23 4.17 2.54
CA ARG A 18 -2.00 5.28 3.13
C ARG A 18 -1.70 6.59 2.42
N GLN A 19 -0.41 6.97 2.32
CA GLN A 19 0.01 8.21 1.65
C GLN A 19 -0.44 8.24 0.18
N LEU A 20 -0.27 7.14 -0.54
CA LEU A 20 -0.72 7.02 -1.93
C LEU A 20 -2.26 7.16 -2.04
N ASN A 21 -3.00 6.55 -1.12
CA ASN A 21 -4.46 6.63 -1.10
C ASN A 21 -4.95 8.06 -0.82
N GLU A 22 -4.35 8.74 0.14
CA GLU A 22 -4.66 10.14 0.48
C GLU A 22 -4.40 11.09 -0.70
N GLN A 23 -3.35 10.82 -1.50
CA GLN A 23 -3.04 11.55 -2.73
C GLN A 23 -3.97 11.20 -3.90
N GLY A 24 -4.89 10.25 -3.73
CA GLY A 24 -5.79 9.79 -4.78
C GLY A 24 -5.14 8.90 -5.84
N PHE A 25 -3.93 8.38 -5.59
CA PHE A 25 -3.17 7.55 -6.52
C PHE A 25 -3.98 6.36 -7.04
N PHE A 26 -4.74 5.68 -6.17
CA PHE A 26 -5.53 4.51 -6.53
C PHE A 26 -6.78 4.79 -7.39
N LYS A 27 -7.06 6.07 -7.71
CA LYS A 27 -8.04 6.44 -8.73
C LYS A 27 -7.53 6.21 -10.16
N LEU A 28 -6.21 6.07 -10.33
CA LEU A 28 -5.58 5.83 -11.63
C LEU A 28 -5.71 4.37 -12.03
N LYS A 29 -6.03 4.13 -13.32
CA LYS A 29 -6.07 2.77 -13.87
C LYS A 29 -4.70 2.12 -13.77
N GLY A 30 -4.63 0.93 -13.18
CA GLY A 30 -3.38 0.18 -13.02
C GLY A 30 -2.58 0.50 -11.75
N ALA A 31 -3.03 1.47 -10.93
CA ALA A 31 -2.33 1.89 -9.71
C ALA A 31 -2.11 0.75 -8.71
N VAL A 32 -3.09 -0.14 -8.55
CA VAL A 32 -3.00 -1.30 -7.63
C VAL A 32 -1.90 -2.26 -8.08
N GLN A 33 -1.85 -2.59 -9.37
CA GLN A 33 -0.83 -3.47 -9.95
C GLN A 33 0.56 -2.84 -9.85
N TYR A 34 0.67 -1.52 -10.08
CA TYR A 34 1.92 -0.79 -9.94
C TYR A 34 2.42 -0.81 -8.48
N ALA A 35 1.57 -0.46 -7.52
CA ALA A 35 1.93 -0.44 -6.10
C ALA A 35 2.33 -1.84 -5.59
N ALA A 36 1.60 -2.89 -5.98
CA ALA A 36 1.93 -4.27 -5.64
C ALA A 36 3.36 -4.65 -6.09
N LYS A 37 3.72 -4.26 -7.33
CA LYS A 37 5.06 -4.49 -7.87
C LYS A 37 6.14 -3.72 -7.10
N GLN A 38 5.92 -2.42 -6.81
CA GLN A 38 6.91 -1.59 -6.13
C GLN A 38 7.08 -1.94 -4.65
N LEU A 39 6.02 -2.42 -4.00
CA LEU A 39 6.03 -2.79 -2.59
C LEU A 39 6.33 -4.28 -2.37
N PHE A 40 6.68 -5.01 -3.44
CA PHE A 40 6.99 -6.44 -3.40
C PHE A 40 5.91 -7.24 -2.65
N CYS A 41 4.64 -7.01 -2.98
CA CYS A 41 3.50 -7.70 -2.40
C CYS A 41 2.44 -8.03 -3.47
N SER A 42 1.41 -8.78 -3.08
CA SER A 42 0.33 -9.12 -4.01
C SER A 42 -0.67 -7.97 -4.18
N THR A 43 -1.40 -7.95 -5.29
CA THR A 43 -2.55 -7.04 -5.45
C THR A 43 -3.60 -7.25 -4.36
N ALA A 44 -3.80 -8.50 -3.92
CA ALA A 44 -4.67 -8.82 -2.79
C ALA A 44 -4.19 -8.19 -1.47
N SER A 45 -2.87 -8.11 -1.26
CA SER A 45 -2.28 -7.40 -0.11
C SER A 45 -2.61 -5.90 -0.16
N ILE A 46 -2.50 -5.26 -1.33
CA ILE A 46 -2.87 -3.84 -1.50
C ILE A 46 -4.35 -3.63 -1.17
N TYR A 47 -5.26 -4.47 -1.68
CA TYR A 47 -6.68 -4.37 -1.36
C TYR A 47 -6.97 -4.57 0.13
N ARG A 48 -6.28 -5.51 0.80
CA ARG A 48 -6.39 -5.68 2.26
C ARG A 48 -6.00 -4.41 3.00
N TYR A 49 -4.88 -3.80 2.66
CA TYR A 49 -4.42 -2.55 3.29
C TYR A 49 -5.40 -1.40 3.03
N LEU A 50 -5.92 -1.27 1.81
CA LEU A 50 -6.96 -0.26 1.51
C LEU A 50 -8.24 -0.47 2.32
N ASN A 51 -8.63 -1.73 2.56
CA ASN A 51 -9.80 -2.05 3.36
C ASN A 51 -9.58 -1.76 4.86
N GLU A 52 -8.39 -2.08 5.37
CA GLU A 52 -7.96 -1.75 6.74
C GLU A 52 -8.00 -0.25 6.99
N LEU A 53 -7.39 0.55 6.09
CA LEU A 53 -7.41 2.01 6.15
C LEU A 53 -8.83 2.61 6.05
N LYS A 54 -9.71 1.98 5.26
CA LYS A 54 -11.11 2.40 5.16
C LYS A 54 -11.87 2.17 6.47
N ASN A 55 -11.57 1.08 7.17
CA ASN A 55 -12.18 0.78 8.46
C ASN A 55 -11.66 1.72 9.56
N GLU A 56 -10.36 2.04 9.57
CA GLU A 56 -9.77 3.02 10.50
C GLU A 56 -10.43 4.41 10.41
N ALA A 57 -10.85 4.83 9.22
CA ALA A 57 -11.49 6.14 9.01
C ALA A 57 -12.99 6.16 9.33
N ALA A 58 -13.61 5.00 9.59
CA ALA A 58 -15.02 4.87 9.92
C ALA A 58 -15.30 4.83 11.44
N ASP A 59 -14.23 4.72 12.24
CA ASP A 59 -14.22 4.79 13.71
C ASP A 59 -13.91 6.22 14.19
#